data_AF-A0A3D4YPI2-F1
#
_entry.id   AF-A0A3D4YPI2-F1
#
_cell.length_a   1.000
_cell.length_b   1.000
_cell.length_c   1.000
_cell.angle_alpha   90.00
_cell.angle_beta   90.00
_cell.angle_gamma   90.00
#
_symmetry.space_group_name_H-M   'P 1'
#
loop_
_entity.id
_entity.type
_entity.pdbx_description
1 polymer ?
#
loop_
_entity_poly.entity_id
_entity_poly.type
_entity_poly.pdbx_seq_one_letter_code
_entity_poly.pdbx_strand_id
1 'polypeptide(L)' 'MSPRKHTVDAAKGVLEIEWPFFGELSRGLALKVARAYDPEIVIGIATAGVIPGAVIAAILGREFHSLV' A
#
# COMPACT_ATOMS: atom_id res chain seq x y z
N MET A 1 2.69 1.32 21.95
CA MET A 1 1.38 1.92 21.63
C MET A 1 0.52 0.79 21.06
N SER A 2 -0.62 0.43 21.66
CA SER A 2 -1.44 -0.67 21.12
C SER A 2 -2.08 -0.26 19.79
N PRO A 3 -2.10 -1.12 18.76
CA PRO A 3 -2.77 -0.81 17.50
C PRO A 3 -4.22 -0.39 17.74
N ARG A 4 -4.64 0.71 17.13
CA ARG A 4 -6.03 1.17 17.20
C ARG A 4 -6.90 0.10 16.54
N LYS A 5 -7.68 -0.64 17.32
CA LYS A 5 -8.65 -1.63 16.79
C LYS A 5 -9.70 -0.86 15.98
N HIS A 6 -9.62 -0.94 14.67
CA HIS A 6 -10.66 -0.40 13.80
C HIS A 6 -11.74 -1.48 13.63
N THR A 7 -12.88 -1.31 14.28
CA THR A 7 -14.06 -2.11 13.99
C THR A 7 -14.58 -1.66 12.62
N VAL A 8 -14.72 -2.60 11.68
CA VAL A 8 -15.36 -2.30 10.39
C VAL A 8 -16.81 -1.89 10.70
N ASP A 9 -17.18 -0.68 10.30
CA ASP A 9 -18.56 -0.20 10.41
C ASP A 9 -19.39 -0.98 9.39
N ALA A 10 -20.31 -1.82 9.88
CA ALA A 10 -21.15 -2.66 9.05
C ALA A 10 -22.01 -1.84 8.07
N ALA A 11 -22.29 -0.57 8.37
CA ALA A 11 -23.02 0.32 7.47
C ALA A 11 -22.16 0.82 6.28
N LYS A 12 -20.84 0.72 6.35
CA LYS A 12 -19.92 1.19 5.29
C LYS A 12 -19.63 0.16 4.20
N GLY A 13 -20.08 -1.09 4.37
CA GLY A 13 -19.80 -2.19 3.46
C GLY A 13 -18.33 -2.61 3.45
N VAL A 14 -18.05 -3.78 2.87
CA VAL A 14 -16.69 -4.29 2.67
C VAL A 14 -16.48 -4.50 1.17
N LEU A 15 -15.31 -4.12 0.68
CA LEU A 15 -14.85 -4.49 -0.65
C LEU A 15 -13.85 -5.64 -0.51
N GLU A 16 -14.23 -6.82 -0.97
CA GLU A 16 -13.32 -7.96 -1.07
C GLU A 16 -12.42 -7.77 -2.30
N ILE A 17 -11.11 -7.96 -2.10
CA ILE A 17 -10.10 -7.74 -3.14
C ILE A 17 -9.31 -9.04 -3.33
N GLU A 18 -9.47 -9.62 -4.51
CA GLU A 18 -8.64 -10.74 -4.95
C GLU A 18 -7.25 -10.28 -5.40
N TRP A 19 -6.27 -11.19 -5.32
CA TRP A 19 -4.87 -10.89 -5.66
C TRP A 19 -4.65 -10.23 -7.03
N PRO A 20 -5.33 -10.65 -8.12
CA PRO A 20 -5.20 -9.96 -9.40
C PRO A 20 -5.66 -8.50 -9.36
N PHE A 21 -6.80 -8.23 -8.70
CA PHE A 21 -7.33 -6.87 -8.62
C PHE A 21 -6.46 -5.98 -7.73
N PHE A 22 -5.91 -6.53 -6.64
CA PHE A 22 -4.90 -5.85 -5.83
C PHE A 22 -3.67 -5.43 -6.65
N GLY A 23 -3.20 -6.29 -7.56
CA GLY A 23 -2.09 -5.98 -8.48
C GLY A 23 -2.39 -4.77 -9.37
N GLU A 24 -3.59 -4.71 -9.95
CA GLU A 24 -4.01 -3.59 -10.79
C GLU A 24 -4.15 -2.28 -10.00
N LEU A 25 -4.72 -2.32 -8.80
CA LEU A 25 -4.80 -1.17 -7.90
C LEU A 25 -3.39 -0.66 -7.54
N SER A 26 -2.48 -1.58 -7.23
CA SER A 26 -1.09 -1.24 -6.88
C SER A 26 -0.34 -0.65 -8.07
N ARG A 27 -0.57 -1.15 -9.29
CA ARG A 27 -0.01 -0.59 -10.53
C ARG A 27 -0.49 0.83 -10.79
N GLY A 28 -1.80 1.06 -10.68
CA GLY A 28 -2.37 2.40 -10.83
C GLY A 28 -1.79 3.39 -9.81
N LEU A 29 -1.66 2.95 -8.55
CA LEU A 29 -1.05 3.76 -7.51
C LEU A 29 0.44 4.03 -7.77
N ALA A 30 1.21 3.04 -8.21
CA ALA A 30 2.63 3.21 -8.53
C ALA A 30 2.83 4.26 -9.64
N LEU A 31 2.03 4.22 -10.71
CA LEU A 31 2.07 5.22 -11.78
C LEU A 31 1.74 6.62 -11.28
N LYS A 32 0.73 6.74 -10.40
CA LYS A 32 0.38 8.02 -9.78
C LYS A 32 1.50 8.56 -8.89
N VAL A 33 2.13 7.69 -8.09
CA VAL A 33 3.25 8.04 -7.21
C VAL A 33 4.47 8.48 -8.03
N ALA A 34 4.84 7.72 -9.05
CA ALA A 34 5.96 8.06 -9.94
C ALA A 34 5.79 9.45 -10.55
N ARG A 35 4.60 9.74 -11.08
CA ARG A 35 4.31 11.04 -11.71
C ARG A 35 4.31 12.21 -10.73
N ALA A 36 3.80 11.99 -9.52
CA ALA A 36 3.61 13.08 -8.55
C ALA A 36 4.84 13.34 -7.68
N TYR A 37 5.68 12.33 -7.45
CA TYR A 37 6.73 12.40 -6.43
C TYR A 37 8.11 11.92 -6.89
N ASP A 38 8.19 11.05 -7.91
CA ASP A 38 9.42 10.34 -8.31
C ASP A 38 10.32 9.95 -7.12
N PRO A 39 9.84 9.07 -6.22
CA PRO A 39 10.53 8.82 -4.96
C PRO A 39 11.83 8.03 -5.18
N GLU A 40 12.88 8.39 -4.42
CA GLU A 40 14.12 7.60 -4.36
C GLU A 40 13.94 6.33 -3.53
N ILE A 41 13.15 6.40 -2.45
CA ILE A 41 12.87 5.29 -1.52
C ILE A 41 11.38 5.19 -1.22
N VAL A 42 10.92 4.00 -0.84
CA VAL A 42 9.56 3.74 -0.38
C VAL A 42 9.58 3.18 1.04
N ILE A 43 8.83 3.79 1.95
CA ILE A 43 8.70 3.34 3.34
C ILE A 43 7.28 2.82 3.58
N GLY A 44 7.15 1.53 3.87
CA GLY A 44 5.89 0.90 4.26
C GLY A 44 5.67 0.93 5.77
N ILE A 45 4.58 1.54 6.23
CA ILE A 45 4.24 1.62 7.66
C ILE A 45 3.43 0.40 8.08
N ALA A 46 3.87 -0.31 9.13
CA ALA A 46 3.13 -1.42 9.70
C ALA A 46 1.80 -0.97 10.33
N THR A 47 0.74 -1.78 10.34
CA THR A 47 0.68 -3.18 9.88
C THR A 47 0.14 -3.37 8.47
N ALA A 48 -0.43 -2.35 7.84
CA ALA A 48 -1.11 -2.48 6.55
C ALA A 48 -0.31 -1.92 5.36
N GLY A 49 0.57 -0.94 5.58
CA GLY A 49 1.29 -0.24 4.50
C GLY A 49 2.47 -1.01 3.91
N VAL A 50 2.93 -2.08 4.58
CA VAL A 50 4.11 -2.85 4.17
C VAL A 50 3.88 -3.55 2.84
N ILE A 51 2.75 -4.25 2.67
CA ILE A 51 2.44 -5.02 1.47
C ILE A 51 2.31 -4.11 0.23
N PRO A 52 1.42 -3.09 0.20
CA PRO A 52 1.32 -2.20 -0.95
C PRO A 52 2.60 -1.38 -1.16
N GLY A 53 3.30 -0.97 -0.08
CA GLY A 53 4.57 -0.25 -0.17
C GLY A 53 5.65 -1.06 -0.89
N ALA A 54 5.81 -2.34 -0.53
CA ALA A 54 6.78 -3.22 -1.18
C ALA A 54 6.46 -3.44 -2.67
N VAL A 55 5.18 -3.58 -3.02
CA VAL A 55 4.75 -3.74 -4.42
C VAL A 55 5.04 -2.49 -5.23
N ILE A 56 4.75 -1.31 -4.69
CA ILE A 56 5.05 -0.03 -5.37
C ILE A 56 6.56 0.12 -5.57
N ALA A 57 7.36 -0.15 -4.53
CA ALA A 57 8.81 -0.10 -4.62
C ALA A 57 9.35 -1.03 -5.71
N ALA A 58 8.83 -2.26 -5.78
CA ALA A 58 9.19 -3.23 -6.80
C ALA A 58 8.82 -2.76 -8.22
N ILE A 59 7.63 -2.20 -8.41
CA ILE A 59 7.19 -1.66 -9.71
C ILE A 59 8.08 -0.49 -10.15
N LEU A 60 8.46 0.39 -9.23
CA LEU A 60 9.26 1.57 -9.53
C LEU A 60 10.77 1.29 -9.58
N GLY A 61 11.21 0.08 -9.19
CA GLY A 61 12.63 -0.24 -9.06
C GLY A 61 13.33 0.60 -7.99
N ARG A 62 12.65 0.88 -6.87
CA ARG A 62 13.15 1.69 -5.75
C ARG A 62 13.44 0.85 -4.52
N GLU A 63 14.28 1.39 -3.64
CA GLU A 63 14.56 0.76 -2.35
C GLU A 63 13.31 0.76 -1.46
N PHE A 64 13.09 -0.35 -0.77
CA PHE A 64 11.98 -0.52 0.16
C PHE A 64 12.48 -0.69 1.59
N HIS A 65 11.87 0.07 2.50
CA HIS A 65 12.03 -0.10 3.94
C HIS A 65 10.67 -0.27 4.62
N SER A 66 10.66 -0.96 5.75
CA SER A 66 9.49 -1.00 6.63
C SER A 66 9.75 -0.25 7.92
N LEU A 67 8.71 0.38 8.45
CA LEU A 67 8.71 1.02 9.76
C LEU A 67 7.60 0.41 10.63
N VAL A 68 7.95 0.02 11.85
CA VAL A 68 7.07 -0.68 12.81
C VAL A 68 6.57 0.27 13.90
#